data_AF-E1QG23-F1
#
_entry.id   AF-E1QG23-F1
#
_cell.length_a   1.000
_cell.length_b   1.000
_cell.length_c   1.000
_cell.angle_alpha   90.00
_cell.angle_beta   90.00
_cell.angle_gamma   90.00
#
_symmetry.space_group_name_H-M   'P 1'
#
loop_
_entity.id
_entity.type
_entity.pdbx_description
1 polymer ?
#
loop_
_entity_poly.entity_id
_entity_poly.type
_entity_poly.pdbx_seq_one_letter_code
_entity_poly.pdbx_strand_id
1 'polypeptide(L)'
;MDFATLLRKVKLVMPSLINTNAAKQPETHPDWHCDQLTLTVLLNGALGPKAMAEMLAATEPGSAAQGMTVHDLLPRLHLACREVPAVAGAVAAHLDRRFRREINKLRRLNPEAAQARLIGGGYRVGALWACLRHQNEAVRGMAGPLAAEMLGQGMACLRPWLVSDDHARQMGLDAGQRTSLGRGGRRRSGGRGACAVSAQCACCPLQGLKVAVIGGLERMEGSYCQAIDKLGGQCSFHPGHVRGGSRRLRQIVIKSDVVVFITSVNSHGALATVKAECKKAGKPFIALGRTGVGSLEEMLLEFAA
;
A
#
# COMPACT_ATOMS: atom_id res chain seq x y z
N MET A 1 -17.87 -0.71 12.55
CA MET A 1 -17.82 -2.01 11.86
C MET A 1 -17.08 -2.97 12.79
N ASP A 2 -17.80 -3.95 13.34
CA ASP A 2 -17.23 -4.87 14.34
C ASP A 2 -16.37 -5.96 13.65
N PHE A 3 -15.43 -6.53 14.39
CA PHE A 3 -14.48 -7.55 13.93
C PHE A 3 -15.18 -8.79 13.33
N ALA A 4 -16.33 -9.19 13.87
CA ALA A 4 -17.18 -10.26 13.35
C ALA A 4 -17.80 -9.91 11.98
N THR A 5 -18.14 -8.64 11.76
CA THR A 5 -18.65 -8.15 10.47
C THR A 5 -17.56 -8.17 9.38
N LEU A 6 -16.30 -7.89 9.75
CA LEU A 6 -15.15 -7.96 8.84
C LEU A 6 -14.81 -9.41 8.47
N LEU A 7 -14.80 -10.32 9.44
CA LEU A 7 -14.60 -11.76 9.20
C LEU A 7 -15.71 -12.35 8.32
N ARG A 8 -16.96 -11.89 8.45
CA ARG A 8 -18.05 -12.29 7.55
C ARG A 8 -17.83 -11.85 6.10
N LYS A 9 -17.30 -10.64 5.85
CA LYS A 9 -16.94 -10.21 4.49
C LYS A 9 -15.77 -11.01 3.92
N VAL A 10 -14.78 -11.40 4.75
CA VAL A 10 -13.70 -12.31 4.33
C VAL A 10 -14.24 -13.72 4.04
N LYS A 11 -15.19 -14.21 4.85
CA LYS A 11 -15.87 -15.51 4.65
C LYS A 11 -16.72 -15.57 3.37
N LEU A 12 -17.28 -14.43 2.93
CA LEU A 12 -18.07 -14.31 1.71
C LEU A 12 -17.24 -14.38 0.42
N VAL A 13 -15.93 -14.08 0.49
CA VAL A 13 -15.01 -14.17 -0.66
C VAL A 13 -14.30 -15.53 -0.70
N MET A 14 -14.20 -16.25 0.43
CA MET A 14 -13.56 -17.57 0.52
C MET A 14 -14.27 -18.49 1.53
N PRO A 15 -15.16 -19.41 1.08
CA PRO A 15 -16.01 -20.19 1.98
C PRO A 15 -15.31 -21.32 2.78
N SER A 16 -14.05 -21.67 2.51
CA SER A 16 -13.33 -22.78 3.18
C SER A 16 -12.51 -22.37 4.41
N LEU A 17 -12.93 -21.31 5.09
CA LEU A 17 -12.32 -20.82 6.34
C LEU A 17 -12.87 -21.61 7.54
N ILE A 18 -11.96 -22.31 8.23
CA ILE A 18 -12.09 -23.22 9.38
C ILE A 18 -12.14 -24.70 8.97
N ASN A 19 -10.95 -25.29 8.81
CA ASN A 19 -10.75 -26.68 9.19
C ASN A 19 -9.58 -26.72 10.18
N THR A 20 -9.90 -26.85 11.47
CA THR A 20 -8.95 -26.96 12.59
C THR A 20 -8.36 -28.35 12.76
N ASN A 21 -8.53 -29.26 11.80
CA ASN A 21 -7.88 -30.57 11.87
C ASN A 21 -6.45 -30.50 11.32
N ALA A 22 -5.53 -30.15 12.23
CA ALA A 22 -4.11 -30.42 12.09
C ALA A 22 -3.87 -31.94 12.18
N ALA A 23 -3.97 -32.63 11.04
CA ALA A 23 -3.39 -33.95 10.91
C ALA A 23 -1.86 -33.77 10.86
N LYS A 24 -1.18 -34.22 11.92
CA LYS A 24 0.29 -34.29 12.01
C LYS A 24 0.86 -34.96 10.76
N GLN A 25 1.53 -34.19 9.92
CA GLN A 25 2.43 -34.70 8.88
C GLN A 25 3.89 -34.58 9.34
N PRO A 26 4.79 -35.45 8.84
CA PRO A 26 6.07 -35.72 9.48
C PRO A 26 7.06 -34.58 9.29
N GLU A 27 7.91 -34.45 10.29
CA GLU A 27 8.90 -33.40 10.53
C GLU A 27 9.77 -33.08 9.32
N THR A 28 9.63 -31.88 8.74
CA THR A 28 10.73 -30.96 8.45
C THR A 28 10.16 -29.58 8.08
N HIS A 29 10.43 -28.59 8.94
CA HIS A 29 9.98 -27.18 8.92
C HIS A 29 8.60 -26.90 9.55
N PRO A 30 8.50 -25.84 10.38
CA PRO A 30 7.26 -25.49 11.08
C PRO A 30 6.16 -25.16 10.07
N ASP A 31 4.91 -25.43 10.47
CA ASP A 31 3.62 -25.23 9.79
C ASP A 31 3.32 -23.77 9.36
N TRP A 32 4.29 -23.05 8.79
CA TRP A 32 4.20 -21.64 8.44
C TRP A 32 3.10 -21.33 7.42
N HIS A 33 2.69 -22.34 6.64
CA HIS A 33 1.61 -22.27 5.67
C HIS A 33 0.24 -22.73 6.24
N CYS A 34 0.18 -23.21 7.49
CA CYS A 34 -1.07 -23.62 8.12
C CYS A 34 -1.85 -22.43 8.68
N ASP A 35 -1.15 -21.39 9.14
CA ASP A 35 -1.78 -20.12 9.53
C ASP A 35 -2.10 -19.29 8.28
N GLN A 36 -3.38 -19.23 7.93
CA GLN A 36 -3.81 -18.59 6.68
C GLN A 36 -3.51 -17.09 6.64
N LEU A 37 -3.49 -16.43 7.81
CA LEU A 37 -3.26 -14.99 7.93
C LEU A 37 -1.79 -14.67 7.66
N THR A 38 -0.88 -15.37 8.32
CA THR A 38 0.56 -15.33 8.10
C THR A 38 0.92 -15.69 6.66
N LEU A 39 0.32 -16.77 6.13
CA LEU A 39 0.54 -17.18 4.74
C LEU A 39 0.13 -16.06 3.76
N THR A 40 -1.04 -15.45 3.95
CA THR A 40 -1.51 -14.35 3.10
C THR A 40 -0.56 -13.15 3.12
N VAL A 41 -0.11 -12.75 4.32
CA VAL A 41 0.83 -11.62 4.48
C VAL A 41 2.17 -11.92 3.80
N LEU A 42 2.68 -13.15 3.95
CA LEU A 42 3.93 -13.57 3.33
C LEU A 42 3.83 -13.60 1.81
N LEU A 43 2.82 -14.28 1.25
CA LEU A 43 2.68 -14.41 -0.20
C LEU A 43 2.48 -13.04 -0.87
N ASN A 44 1.54 -12.24 -0.36
CA ASN A 44 1.23 -10.94 -0.94
C ASN A 44 2.36 -9.91 -0.73
N GLY A 45 3.04 -9.97 0.41
CA GLY A 45 4.09 -9.02 0.77
C GLY A 45 5.48 -9.36 0.25
N ALA A 46 5.76 -10.64 -0.06
CA ALA A 46 7.07 -11.09 -0.51
C ALA A 46 7.12 -11.51 -1.97
N LEU A 47 6.01 -11.88 -2.60
CA LEU A 47 6.05 -12.41 -3.96
C LEU A 47 5.41 -11.44 -4.95
N GLY A 48 6.05 -11.29 -6.10
CA GLY A 48 5.46 -10.61 -7.26
C GLY A 48 4.74 -11.62 -8.16
N PRO A 49 3.89 -11.16 -9.10
CA PRO A 49 3.08 -12.02 -9.95
C PRO A 49 3.93 -13.02 -10.75
N LYS A 50 5.10 -12.60 -11.24
CA LYS A 50 6.05 -13.49 -11.94
C LYS A 50 6.52 -14.66 -11.06
N ALA A 51 6.93 -14.37 -9.82
CA ALA A 51 7.41 -15.40 -8.90
C ALA A 51 6.29 -16.36 -8.48
N MET A 52 5.08 -15.83 -8.25
CA MET A 52 3.90 -16.66 -7.96
C MET A 52 3.56 -17.59 -9.13
N ALA A 53 3.57 -17.08 -10.36
CA ALA A 53 3.33 -17.86 -11.56
C ALA A 53 4.38 -18.96 -11.77
N GLU A 54 5.67 -18.65 -11.57
CA GLU A 54 6.75 -19.64 -11.67
C GLU A 54 6.60 -20.78 -10.65
N MET A 55 6.24 -20.46 -9.41
CA MET A 55 6.03 -21.46 -8.35
C MET A 55 4.84 -22.38 -8.63
N LEU A 56 3.75 -21.84 -9.21
CA LEU A 56 2.59 -22.62 -9.63
C LEU A 56 2.87 -23.47 -10.88
N ALA A 57 3.59 -22.92 -11.85
CA ALA A 57 3.93 -23.61 -13.09
C ALA A 57 4.88 -24.80 -12.86
N ALA A 58 5.73 -24.73 -11.84
CA ALA A 58 6.59 -25.85 -11.44
C ALA A 58 5.81 -27.08 -10.94
N THR A 59 4.53 -26.92 -10.60
CA THR A 59 3.66 -28.00 -10.11
C THR A 59 2.49 -28.34 -11.02
N GLU A 60 2.08 -27.42 -11.89
CA GLU A 60 1.08 -27.66 -12.94
C GLU A 60 1.65 -27.28 -14.33
N PRO A 61 2.48 -28.14 -14.94
CA PRO A 61 2.99 -27.88 -16.28
C PRO A 61 1.83 -27.79 -17.28
N GLY A 62 1.61 -26.59 -17.83
CA GLY A 62 0.50 -26.29 -18.75
C GLY A 62 -0.53 -25.28 -18.23
N SER A 63 -0.46 -24.90 -16.95
CA SER A 63 -1.29 -23.82 -16.43
C SER A 63 -0.85 -22.47 -17.00
N ALA A 64 -1.71 -21.81 -17.78
CA ALA A 64 -1.47 -20.48 -18.33
C ALA A 64 -1.49 -19.42 -17.21
N ALA A 65 -0.41 -19.31 -16.44
CA ALA A 65 -0.23 -18.29 -15.42
C ALA A 65 0.33 -16.96 -15.99
N GLN A 66 0.69 -16.93 -17.27
CA GLN A 66 1.17 -15.72 -17.95
C GLN A 66 0.04 -14.69 -18.08
N GLY A 67 0.30 -13.46 -17.61
CA GLY A 67 -0.64 -12.35 -17.66
C GLY A 67 -1.63 -12.28 -16.49
N MET A 68 -1.62 -13.26 -15.59
CA MET A 68 -2.47 -13.23 -14.39
C MET A 68 -2.00 -12.17 -13.38
N THR A 69 -2.95 -11.56 -12.68
CA THR A 69 -2.66 -10.56 -11.65
C THR A 69 -2.36 -11.23 -10.30
N VAL A 70 -1.87 -10.46 -9.33
CA VAL A 70 -1.69 -10.95 -7.95
C VAL A 70 -3.00 -11.44 -7.35
N HIS A 71 -4.13 -10.79 -7.69
CA HIS A 71 -5.45 -11.19 -7.20
C HIS A 71 -5.86 -12.59 -7.69
N ASP A 72 -5.44 -12.97 -8.89
CA ASP A 72 -5.74 -14.28 -9.48
C ASP A 72 -4.78 -15.37 -8.97
N LEU A 73 -3.50 -15.01 -8.80
CA LEU A 73 -2.44 -15.94 -8.43
C LEU A 73 -2.39 -16.23 -6.92
N LEU A 74 -2.72 -15.26 -6.08
CA LEU A 74 -2.61 -15.38 -4.62
C LEU A 74 -3.50 -16.49 -4.04
N PRO A 75 -4.80 -16.60 -4.38
CA PRO A 75 -5.65 -17.69 -3.91
C PRO A 75 -5.12 -19.08 -4.32
N ARG A 76 -4.67 -19.20 -5.57
CA ARG A 76 -4.15 -20.45 -6.14
C ARG A 76 -2.88 -20.89 -5.42
N LEU A 77 -1.95 -19.96 -5.22
CA LEU A 77 -0.70 -20.23 -4.52
C LEU A 77 -0.92 -20.54 -3.04
N HIS A 78 -1.92 -19.90 -2.41
CA HIS A 78 -2.31 -20.18 -1.03
C HIS A 78 -2.79 -21.61 -0.87
N LEU A 79 -3.70 -22.05 -1.75
CA LEU A 79 -4.18 -23.44 -1.78
C LEU A 79 -3.04 -24.42 -2.07
N ALA A 80 -2.22 -24.15 -3.08
CA ALA A 80 -1.11 -25.00 -3.48
C ALA A 80 -0.07 -25.17 -2.37
N CYS A 81 0.20 -24.13 -1.56
CA CYS A 81 1.08 -24.26 -0.39
C CYS A 81 0.54 -25.23 0.68
N ARG A 82 -0.77 -25.48 0.73
CA ARG A 82 -1.39 -26.39 1.71
C ARG A 82 -1.49 -27.81 1.18
N GLU A 83 -1.75 -27.96 -0.12
CA GLU A 83 -2.02 -29.25 -0.74
C GLU A 83 -0.78 -29.90 -1.34
N VAL A 84 0.22 -29.10 -1.74
CA VAL A 84 1.39 -29.56 -2.47
C VAL A 84 2.67 -29.18 -1.70
N PRO A 85 3.27 -30.11 -0.93
CA PRO A 85 4.47 -29.84 -0.13
C PRO A 85 5.64 -29.26 -0.93
N ALA A 86 5.77 -29.62 -2.20
CA ALA A 86 6.80 -29.07 -3.10
C ALA A 86 6.64 -27.55 -3.31
N VAL A 87 5.41 -27.05 -3.43
CA VAL A 87 5.13 -25.60 -3.56
C VAL A 87 5.50 -24.88 -2.27
N ALA A 88 5.07 -25.40 -1.13
CA ALA A 88 5.47 -24.85 0.17
C ALA A 88 7.00 -24.81 0.32
N GLY A 89 7.69 -25.89 -0.03
CA GLY A 89 9.16 -25.94 -0.03
C GLY A 89 9.79 -24.90 -0.96
N ALA A 90 9.26 -24.72 -2.17
CA ALA A 90 9.75 -23.74 -3.13
C ALA A 90 9.57 -22.30 -2.63
N VAL A 91 8.40 -21.99 -2.04
CA VAL A 91 8.12 -20.70 -1.41
C VAL A 91 9.06 -20.46 -0.24
N ALA A 92 9.19 -21.41 0.68
CA ALA A 92 10.08 -21.30 1.83
C ALA A 92 11.54 -21.07 1.42
N ALA A 93 12.03 -21.81 0.42
CA ALA A 93 13.37 -21.63 -0.12
C ALA A 93 13.57 -20.25 -0.77
N HIS A 94 12.55 -19.74 -1.46
CA HIS A 94 12.58 -18.38 -1.99
C HIS A 94 12.66 -17.33 -0.88
N LEU A 95 11.82 -17.46 0.15
CA LEU A 95 11.80 -16.54 1.29
C LEU A 95 13.10 -16.59 2.10
N ASP A 96 13.68 -17.78 2.29
CA ASP A 96 14.98 -17.96 2.94
C ASP A 96 16.09 -17.24 2.19
N ARG A 97 16.14 -17.37 0.85
CA ARG A 97 17.11 -16.64 0.03
C ARG A 97 16.89 -15.13 0.11
N ARG A 98 15.64 -14.68 -0.02
CA ARG A 98 15.27 -13.26 -0.04
C ARG A 98 15.56 -12.55 1.28
N PHE A 99 15.29 -13.20 2.41
CA PHE A 99 15.37 -12.62 3.76
C PHE A 99 16.51 -13.20 4.60
N ARG A 100 17.51 -13.83 3.97
CA ARG A 100 18.67 -14.44 4.64
C ARG A 100 19.35 -13.50 5.64
N ARG A 101 19.44 -12.21 5.31
CA ARG A 101 20.10 -11.20 6.17
C ARG A 101 19.27 -10.96 7.44
N GLU A 102 17.96 -10.84 7.31
CA GLU A 102 17.02 -10.64 8.41
C GLU A 102 16.99 -11.87 9.32
N ILE A 103 16.93 -13.08 8.75
CA ILE A 103 17.03 -14.35 9.49
C ILE A 103 18.31 -14.37 10.32
N ASN A 104 19.46 -14.12 9.69
CA ASN A 104 20.75 -14.15 10.38
C ASN A 104 20.90 -13.07 11.45
N LYS A 105 20.31 -11.89 11.24
CA LYS A 105 20.31 -10.81 12.23
C LYS A 105 19.47 -11.18 13.44
N LEU A 106 18.26 -11.69 13.25
CA LEU A 106 17.37 -12.04 14.35
C LEU A 106 17.92 -13.22 15.15
N ARG A 107 18.47 -14.24 14.48
CA ARG A 107 19.05 -15.44 15.12
C ARG A 107 20.24 -15.15 16.05
N ARG A 108 20.94 -14.03 15.87
CA ARG A 108 22.08 -13.62 16.70
C ARG A 108 21.67 -12.96 18.01
N LEU A 109 20.40 -12.57 18.14
CA LEU A 109 19.89 -11.93 19.33
C LEU A 109 19.43 -12.98 20.34
N ASN A 110 19.53 -12.65 21.62
CA ASN A 110 18.81 -13.41 22.64
C ASN A 110 17.29 -13.25 22.45
N PRO A 111 16.45 -14.14 23.01
CA PRO A 111 15.00 -14.12 22.78
C PRO A 111 14.34 -12.79 23.12
N GLU A 112 14.71 -12.15 24.23
CA GLU A 112 14.16 -10.86 24.66
C GLU A 112 14.49 -9.73 23.67
N ALA A 113 15.75 -9.63 23.25
CA ALA A 113 16.17 -8.63 22.27
C ALA A 113 15.56 -8.90 20.88
N ALA A 114 15.34 -10.17 20.52
CA ALA A 114 14.64 -10.53 19.30
C ALA A 114 13.17 -10.07 19.35
N GLN A 115 12.45 -10.33 20.43
CA GLN A 115 11.07 -9.88 20.64
C GLN A 115 10.98 -8.35 20.64
N ALA A 116 11.83 -7.66 21.41
CA ALA A 116 11.87 -6.20 21.44
C ALA A 116 12.14 -5.60 20.06
N ARG A 117 13.04 -6.22 19.27
CA ARG A 117 13.31 -5.82 17.89
C ARG A 117 12.11 -6.02 16.96
N LEU A 118 11.36 -7.11 17.11
CA LEU A 118 10.17 -7.37 16.30
C LEU A 118 9.08 -6.34 16.58
N ILE A 119 8.89 -5.97 17.85
CA ILE A 119 7.90 -4.99 18.29
C ILE A 119 8.31 -3.57 17.85
N GLY A 120 9.57 -3.16 18.09
CA GLY A 120 10.03 -1.78 17.85
C GLY A 120 10.54 -1.49 16.43
N GLY A 121 10.86 -2.52 15.64
CA GLY A 121 11.58 -2.39 14.37
C GLY A 121 10.71 -2.06 13.15
N GLY A 122 9.42 -1.84 13.34
CA GLY A 122 8.42 -1.71 12.28
C GLY A 122 8.12 -3.04 11.58
N TYR A 123 6.85 -3.27 11.30
CA TYR A 123 6.35 -4.53 10.78
C TYR A 123 6.75 -4.72 9.31
N ARG A 124 7.56 -5.75 9.05
CA ARG A 124 8.11 -6.04 7.72
C ARG A 124 8.00 -7.52 7.44
N VAL A 125 7.69 -7.86 6.19
CA VAL A 125 7.55 -9.25 5.73
C VAL A 125 8.82 -10.07 6.00
N GLY A 126 10.00 -9.47 5.84
CA GLY A 126 11.26 -10.14 6.18
C GLY A 126 11.47 -10.38 7.68
N ALA A 127 10.92 -9.53 8.55
CA ALA A 127 10.94 -9.74 10.00
C ALA A 127 9.96 -10.85 10.41
N LEU A 128 8.79 -10.90 9.77
CA LEU A 128 7.82 -12.00 9.92
C LEU A 128 8.43 -13.35 9.51
N TRP A 129 9.09 -13.39 8.35
CA TRP A 129 9.77 -14.62 7.93
C TRP A 129 10.92 -15.00 8.85
N ALA A 130 11.75 -14.05 9.27
CA ALA A 130 12.83 -14.30 10.23
C ALA A 130 12.31 -14.83 11.58
N CYS A 131 11.17 -14.32 12.04
CA CYS A 131 10.46 -14.77 13.23
C CYS A 131 10.08 -16.25 13.14
N LEU A 132 9.45 -16.66 12.04
CA LEU A 132 9.07 -18.06 11.78
C LEU A 132 10.27 -19.01 11.72
N ARG A 133 11.44 -18.52 11.29
CA ARG A 133 12.68 -19.30 11.17
C ARG A 133 13.54 -19.31 12.44
N HIS A 134 13.07 -18.68 13.51
CA HIS A 134 13.82 -18.62 14.76
C HIS A 134 13.83 -19.98 15.50
N GLN A 135 14.91 -20.29 16.21
CA GLN A 135 15.05 -21.56 16.95
C GLN A 135 14.25 -21.55 18.26
N ASN A 136 14.19 -20.40 18.93
CA ASN A 136 13.41 -20.21 20.14
C ASN A 136 11.90 -20.08 19.83
N GLU A 137 11.08 -20.87 20.52
CA GLU A 137 9.64 -20.95 20.32
C GLU A 137 8.89 -19.68 20.72
N ALA A 138 9.30 -19.01 21.81
CA ALA A 138 8.69 -17.74 22.23
C ALA A 138 8.90 -16.62 21.20
N VAL A 139 10.02 -16.65 20.47
CA VAL A 139 10.23 -15.75 19.32
C VAL A 139 9.34 -16.17 18.16
N ARG A 140 9.27 -17.46 17.80
CA ARG A 140 8.39 -17.95 16.72
C ARG A 140 6.91 -17.60 16.97
N GLY A 141 6.45 -17.71 18.20
CA GLY A 141 5.08 -17.40 18.63
C GLY A 141 4.65 -15.96 18.36
N MET A 142 5.61 -15.06 18.13
CA MET A 142 5.31 -13.67 17.73
C MET A 142 4.81 -13.54 16.28
N ALA A 143 4.93 -14.58 15.45
CA ALA A 143 4.59 -14.49 14.03
C ALA A 143 3.09 -14.16 13.78
N GLY A 144 2.18 -14.83 14.48
CA GLY A 144 0.74 -14.57 14.39
C GLY A 144 0.36 -13.14 14.78
N PRO A 145 0.73 -12.66 15.98
CA PRO A 145 0.53 -11.26 16.38
C PRO A 145 1.13 -10.25 15.39
N LEU A 146 2.34 -10.54 14.88
CA LEU A 146 3.00 -9.69 13.90
C LEU A 146 2.23 -9.63 12.57
N ALA A 147 1.72 -10.77 12.08
CA ALA A 147 0.93 -10.83 10.86
C ALA A 147 -0.43 -10.13 11.01
N ALA A 148 -1.11 -10.31 12.15
CA ALA A 148 -2.36 -9.64 12.47
C ALA A 148 -2.20 -8.11 12.48
N GLU A 149 -1.15 -7.62 13.12
CA GLU A 149 -0.84 -6.19 13.16
C GLU A 149 -0.45 -5.64 11.77
N MET A 150 0.30 -6.41 10.97
CA MET A 150 0.59 -6.05 9.57
C MET A 150 -0.67 -5.88 8.74
N LEU A 151 -1.63 -6.80 8.85
CA LEU A 151 -2.93 -6.64 8.19
C LEU A 151 -3.71 -5.46 8.77
N GLY A 152 -3.74 -5.30 10.09
CA GLY A 152 -4.40 -4.17 10.75
C GLY A 152 -3.88 -2.82 10.26
N GLN A 153 -2.56 -2.67 10.13
CA GLN A 153 -1.93 -1.47 9.57
C GLN A 153 -2.25 -1.27 8.09
N GLY A 154 -2.26 -2.36 7.31
CA GLY A 154 -2.68 -2.34 5.90
C GLY A 154 -4.15 -1.94 5.74
N MET A 155 -5.05 -2.48 6.55
CA MET A 155 -6.47 -2.15 6.54
C MET A 155 -6.74 -0.73 7.06
N ALA A 156 -6.05 -0.27 8.10
CA ALA A 156 -6.12 1.10 8.56
C ALA A 156 -5.71 2.09 7.46
N CYS A 157 -4.79 1.68 6.58
CA CYS A 157 -4.40 2.45 5.40
C CYS A 157 -5.44 2.44 4.27
N LEU A 158 -6.29 1.41 4.18
CA LEU A 158 -7.37 1.28 3.19
C LEU A 158 -8.71 1.80 3.70
N ARG A 159 -8.87 1.95 5.02
CA ARG A 159 -10.11 2.37 5.68
C ARG A 159 -10.69 3.70 5.16
N PRO A 160 -9.88 4.74 4.84
CA PRO A 160 -10.42 5.94 4.21
C PRO A 160 -11.05 5.66 2.85
N TRP A 161 -10.45 4.79 2.04
CA TRP A 161 -10.90 4.46 0.69
C TRP A 161 -12.17 3.61 0.68
N LEU A 162 -12.29 2.65 1.61
CA LEU A 162 -13.50 1.81 1.73
C LEU A 162 -14.73 2.62 2.17
N VAL A 163 -14.53 3.65 3.00
CA VAL A 163 -15.62 4.55 3.41
C VAL A 163 -16.02 5.48 2.27
N SER A 164 -15.06 5.97 1.47
CA SER A 164 -15.33 6.77 0.27
C SER A 164 -16.06 5.97 -0.83
N ASP A 165 -15.70 4.71 -1.06
CA ASP A 165 -16.38 3.84 -2.03
C ASP A 165 -17.83 3.51 -1.62
N ASP A 166 -18.09 3.28 -0.32
CA ASP A 166 -19.45 3.06 0.17
C ASP A 166 -20.29 4.36 0.11
N HIS A 167 -19.67 5.54 0.30
CA HIS A 167 -20.32 6.84 0.06
C HIS A 167 -20.64 7.08 -1.42
N ALA A 168 -19.71 6.76 -2.33
CA ALA A 168 -19.91 6.87 -3.78
C ALA A 168 -21.03 5.94 -4.27
N ARG A 169 -21.16 4.75 -3.66
CA ARG A 169 -22.26 3.81 -3.94
C ARG A 169 -23.60 4.26 -3.34
N GLN A 170 -23.60 4.87 -2.15
CA GLN A 170 -24.81 5.45 -1.56
C GLN A 170 -25.31 6.69 -2.32
N MET A 171 -24.43 7.37 -3.06
CA MET A 171 -24.75 8.57 -3.86
C MET A 171 -25.18 8.27 -5.31
N GLY A 172 -25.36 6.99 -5.70
CA GLY A 172 -26.07 6.64 -6.94
C GLY A 172 -25.47 7.16 -8.25
N LEU A 173 -24.13 7.23 -8.39
CA LEU A 173 -23.50 7.63 -9.65
C LEU A 173 -23.44 6.43 -10.62
N ASP A 174 -24.55 6.23 -11.33
CA ASP A 174 -24.63 5.33 -12.48
C ASP A 174 -23.67 5.79 -13.59
N ALA A 175 -22.77 4.87 -13.97
CA ALA A 175 -22.00 4.95 -15.19
C ALA A 175 -22.93 4.82 -16.40
N GLY A 176 -23.30 5.94 -17.02
CA GLY A 176 -23.97 5.86 -18.32
C GLY A 176 -24.57 7.17 -18.79
N GLN A 177 -23.81 7.95 -19.55
CA GLN A 177 -24.19 8.33 -20.92
C GLN A 177 -23.09 9.20 -21.54
N ARG A 178 -22.47 8.65 -22.59
CA ARG A 178 -21.80 9.44 -23.61
C ARG A 178 -22.88 10.15 -24.41
N THR A 179 -22.87 11.47 -24.40
CA THR A 179 -23.43 12.24 -25.51
C THR A 179 -22.46 13.33 -25.92
N SER A 180 -22.09 13.24 -27.19
CA SER A 180 -21.46 14.25 -28.03
C SER A 180 -22.18 15.61 -28.00
N LEU A 181 -21.49 16.61 -28.59
CA LEU A 181 -21.92 17.99 -28.94
C LEU A 181 -21.37 19.04 -27.93
N GLY A 182 -20.66 20.09 -28.32
CA GLY A 182 -20.33 20.61 -29.64
C GLY A 182 -19.30 21.74 -29.53
N ARG A 183 -18.71 22.07 -30.68
CA ARG A 183 -17.84 23.23 -30.90
C ARG A 183 -18.57 24.56 -30.64
N GLY A 184 -17.81 25.53 -30.13
CA GLY A 184 -18.12 26.97 -30.12
C GLY A 184 -18.09 27.54 -28.70
N GLY A 185 -17.41 28.62 -28.35
CA GLY A 185 -16.57 29.56 -29.09
C GLY A 185 -16.07 30.64 -28.12
N ARG A 186 -14.92 31.22 -28.46
CA ARG A 186 -14.45 32.60 -28.15
C ARG A 186 -14.41 33.11 -26.70
N ARG A 187 -13.16 33.46 -26.32
CA ARG A 187 -12.69 34.71 -25.67
C ARG A 187 -13.17 34.88 -24.20
N ARG A 188 -12.35 35.34 -23.26
CA ARG A 188 -11.38 36.44 -23.35
C ARG A 188 -10.54 36.51 -22.05
N SER A 189 -9.33 37.02 -22.23
CA SER A 189 -8.57 37.90 -21.31
C SER A 189 -8.23 37.42 -19.89
N GLY A 190 -6.93 37.32 -19.66
CA GLY A 190 -6.35 37.27 -18.34
C GLY A 190 -6.72 38.49 -17.49
N GLY A 191 -6.80 38.24 -16.21
CA GLY A 191 -6.86 39.24 -15.15
C GLY A 191 -6.26 38.58 -13.92
N ARG A 192 -5.10 39.07 -13.49
CA ARG A 192 -4.57 38.83 -12.15
C ARG A 192 -5.52 39.50 -11.18
N GLY A 193 -6.59 38.82 -10.79
CA GLY A 193 -7.52 39.28 -9.78
C GLY A 193 -7.05 38.72 -8.45
N ALA A 194 -6.44 39.56 -7.62
CA ALA A 194 -6.22 39.24 -6.22
C ALA A 194 -7.59 38.92 -5.60
N CYS A 195 -7.87 37.65 -5.25
CA CYS A 195 -9.04 37.36 -4.43
C CYS A 195 -8.78 38.06 -3.09
N ALA A 196 -9.56 39.12 -2.80
CA ALA A 196 -9.46 39.85 -1.55
C ALA A 196 -9.69 38.85 -0.41
N VAL A 197 -8.81 38.90 0.59
CA VAL A 197 -8.68 37.94 1.69
C VAL A 197 -10.04 37.64 2.32
N SER A 198 -10.63 36.52 1.92
CA SER A 198 -11.77 35.90 2.58
C SER A 198 -11.44 34.42 2.73
N ALA A 199 -11.68 33.87 3.92
CA ALA A 199 -11.15 32.57 4.34
C ALA A 199 -11.74 31.37 3.57
N GLN A 200 -12.74 31.59 2.71
CA GLN A 200 -13.29 30.61 1.77
C GLN A 200 -13.68 31.32 0.46
N CYS A 201 -12.69 31.69 -0.33
CA CYS A 201 -12.91 32.15 -1.71
C CYS A 201 -13.17 30.92 -2.60
N ALA A 202 -14.39 30.77 -3.14
CA ALA A 202 -14.77 29.61 -3.96
C ALA A 202 -13.90 29.44 -5.23
N CYS A 203 -13.25 30.51 -5.70
CA CYS A 203 -12.29 30.41 -6.82
C CYS A 203 -10.84 30.15 -6.39
N CYS A 204 -10.53 30.16 -5.10
CA CYS A 204 -9.22 29.85 -4.54
C CYS A 204 -9.34 28.81 -3.42
N PRO A 205 -9.77 27.57 -3.74
CA PRO A 205 -10.12 26.56 -2.74
C PRO A 205 -8.95 26.11 -1.87
N LEU A 206 -7.70 26.35 -2.29
CA LEU A 206 -6.49 26.02 -1.53
C LEU A 206 -5.85 27.25 -0.86
N GLN A 207 -6.57 28.37 -0.76
CA GLN A 207 -6.04 29.62 -0.20
C GLN A 207 -5.41 29.39 1.17
N GLY A 208 -4.11 29.69 1.28
CA GLY A 208 -3.35 29.58 2.53
C GLY A 208 -2.83 28.18 2.85
N LEU A 209 -3.12 27.16 2.03
CA LEU A 209 -2.61 25.80 2.20
C LEU A 209 -1.28 25.59 1.47
N LYS A 210 -0.35 24.91 2.12
CA LYS A 210 0.90 24.42 1.52
C LYS A 210 0.70 22.99 1.02
N VAL A 211 0.79 22.79 -0.28
CA VAL A 211 0.63 21.49 -0.94
C VAL A 211 2.02 20.94 -1.30
N ALA A 212 2.38 19.79 -0.73
CA ALA A 212 3.55 19.04 -1.18
C ALA A 212 3.18 18.09 -2.32
N VAL A 213 3.87 18.16 -3.45
CA VAL A 213 3.81 17.16 -4.52
C VAL A 213 5.07 16.30 -4.44
N ILE A 214 4.89 15.02 -4.16
CA ILE A 214 5.97 14.06 -4.02
C ILE A 214 5.87 13.01 -5.13
N GLY A 215 6.91 12.92 -5.95
CA GLY A 215 6.92 12.13 -7.18
C GLY A 215 6.49 12.92 -8.39
N GLY A 216 6.15 12.20 -9.45
CA GLY A 216 5.91 12.78 -10.75
C GLY A 216 7.22 12.97 -11.51
N LEU A 217 7.10 13.38 -12.76
CA LEU A 217 8.28 13.65 -13.59
C LEU A 217 8.85 15.01 -13.19
N GLU A 218 10.16 15.11 -12.93
CA GLU A 218 10.81 16.38 -12.57
C GLU A 218 10.50 17.51 -13.58
N ARG A 219 10.45 17.18 -14.88
CA ARG A 219 10.06 18.12 -15.95
C ARG A 219 8.64 18.70 -15.81
N MET A 220 7.79 18.10 -14.99
CA MET A 220 6.40 18.53 -14.74
C MET A 220 6.25 19.35 -13.46
N GLU A 221 7.32 19.54 -12.69
CA GLU A 221 7.32 20.33 -11.44
C GLU A 221 6.64 21.69 -11.64
N GLY A 222 7.06 22.45 -12.65
CA GLY A 222 6.48 23.77 -12.95
C GLY A 222 4.99 23.71 -13.24
N SER A 223 4.53 22.67 -13.95
CA SER A 223 3.12 22.50 -14.27
C SER A 223 2.28 22.09 -13.06
N TYR A 224 2.82 21.26 -12.16
CA TYR A 224 2.15 20.91 -10.90
C TYR A 224 2.02 22.12 -9.99
N CYS A 225 3.10 22.89 -9.84
CA CYS A 225 3.07 24.08 -9.01
C CYS A 225 2.15 25.15 -9.59
N GLN A 226 2.16 25.35 -10.91
CA GLN A 226 1.22 26.28 -11.54
C GLN A 226 -0.25 25.88 -11.32
N ALA A 227 -0.57 24.58 -11.32
CA ALA A 227 -1.92 24.11 -11.02
C ALA A 227 -2.35 24.41 -9.57
N ILE A 228 -1.45 24.17 -8.60
CA ILE A 228 -1.70 24.49 -7.19
C ILE A 228 -1.83 25.99 -6.97
N ASP A 229 -0.96 26.78 -7.61
CA ASP A 229 -0.98 28.25 -7.51
C ASP A 229 -2.28 28.83 -8.08
N LYS A 230 -2.80 28.26 -9.19
CA LYS A 230 -4.12 28.65 -9.76
C LYS A 230 -5.27 28.41 -8.78
N LEU A 231 -5.16 27.41 -7.92
CA LEU A 231 -6.15 27.10 -6.88
C LEU A 231 -5.91 27.90 -5.58
N GLY A 232 -4.91 28.78 -5.53
CA GLY A 232 -4.59 29.62 -4.37
C GLY A 232 -3.64 28.99 -3.34
N GLY A 233 -3.12 27.78 -3.61
CA GLY A 233 -2.20 27.07 -2.72
C GLY A 233 -0.74 27.44 -2.94
N GLN A 234 0.13 27.03 -2.02
CA GLN A 234 1.59 27.14 -2.15
C GLN A 234 2.17 25.77 -2.47
N CYS A 235 2.84 25.62 -3.61
CA CYS A 235 3.45 24.36 -4.02
C CYS A 235 4.82 24.09 -3.36
N SER A 236 5.10 22.84 -3.03
CA SER A 236 6.45 22.34 -2.75
C SER A 236 6.66 20.99 -3.44
N PHE A 237 7.67 20.87 -4.29
CA PHE A 237 7.91 19.65 -5.05
C PHE A 237 9.08 18.82 -4.51
N HIS A 238 8.97 17.50 -4.57
CA HIS A 238 10.08 16.58 -4.38
C HIS A 238 9.95 15.38 -5.31
N PRO A 239 10.99 14.97 -6.06
CA PRO A 239 10.89 13.88 -7.03
C PRO A 239 10.82 12.46 -6.42
N GLY A 240 10.55 12.34 -5.11
CA GLY A 240 10.46 11.04 -4.43
C GLY A 240 11.77 10.26 -4.27
N HIS A 241 12.91 10.77 -4.72
CA HIS A 241 14.21 10.11 -4.54
C HIS A 241 14.65 10.06 -3.06
N VAL A 242 15.00 8.87 -2.56
CA VAL A 242 15.46 8.64 -1.16
C VAL A 242 16.96 8.29 -1.07
N ARG A 243 17.70 8.30 -2.19
CA ARG A 243 19.15 8.08 -2.20
C ARG A 243 19.84 9.24 -1.49
N GLY A 244 20.59 8.96 -0.41
CA GLY A 244 21.18 9.97 0.48
C GLY A 244 20.38 10.26 1.76
N GLY A 245 19.26 9.56 1.98
CA GLY A 245 18.44 9.65 3.20
C GLY A 245 17.12 10.37 2.99
N SER A 246 16.20 10.20 3.94
CA SER A 246 14.82 10.72 3.87
C SER A 246 14.60 12.05 4.58
N ARG A 247 15.67 12.77 4.96
CA ARG A 247 15.56 14.02 5.73
C ARG A 247 14.82 15.11 4.97
N ARG A 248 15.19 15.36 3.70
CA ARG A 248 14.54 16.37 2.85
C ARG A 248 13.08 16.06 2.58
N LEU A 249 12.79 14.78 2.32
CA LEU A 249 11.44 14.26 2.13
C LEU A 249 10.56 14.50 3.37
N ARG A 250 11.09 14.18 4.57
CA ARG A 250 10.44 14.45 5.86
C ARG A 250 10.18 15.93 6.09
N GLN A 251 11.16 16.78 5.81
CA GLN A 251 11.03 18.23 5.98
C GLN A 251 9.93 18.82 5.10
N ILE A 252 9.79 18.35 3.86
CA ILE A 252 8.69 18.78 2.99
C ILE A 252 7.35 18.37 3.58
N VAL A 253 7.20 17.10 3.99
CA VAL A 253 5.96 16.63 4.64
C VAL A 253 5.63 17.48 5.88
N ILE A 254 6.60 17.75 6.76
CA ILE A 254 6.41 18.55 7.98
C ILE A 254 6.05 20.01 7.69
N LYS A 255 6.42 20.57 6.54
CA LYS A 255 6.11 21.97 6.19
C LYS A 255 4.81 22.15 5.40
N SER A 256 4.20 21.08 4.90
CA SER A 256 3.00 21.14 4.06
C SER A 256 1.73 20.82 4.81
N ASP A 257 0.62 21.46 4.48
CA ASP A 257 -0.69 21.19 5.07
C ASP A 257 -1.35 19.96 4.43
N VAL A 258 -1.06 19.69 3.16
CA VAL A 258 -1.51 18.50 2.42
C VAL A 258 -0.37 17.93 1.58
N VAL A 259 -0.32 16.60 1.49
CA VAL A 259 0.70 15.87 0.74
C VAL A 259 0.05 15.05 -0.37
N VAL A 260 0.41 15.35 -1.61
CA VAL A 260 0.07 14.59 -2.82
C VAL A 260 1.25 13.72 -3.21
N PHE A 261 1.03 12.43 -3.38
CA PHE A 261 2.06 11.46 -3.75
C PHE A 261 1.72 10.78 -5.07
N ILE A 262 2.55 11.00 -6.10
CA ILE A 262 2.37 10.40 -7.42
C ILE A 262 3.03 9.02 -7.42
N THR A 263 2.23 7.95 -7.51
CA THR A 263 2.69 6.56 -7.31
C THR A 263 3.30 5.92 -8.56
N SER A 264 2.98 6.40 -9.76
CA SER A 264 3.37 5.78 -11.04
C SER A 264 4.87 5.82 -11.36
N VAL A 265 5.62 6.73 -10.73
CA VAL A 265 7.06 6.92 -11.00
C VAL A 265 7.93 6.78 -9.75
N ASN A 266 7.34 6.47 -8.59
CA ASN A 266 8.03 6.45 -7.32
C ASN A 266 8.24 5.04 -6.76
N SER A 267 9.38 4.85 -6.08
CA SER A 267 9.67 3.59 -5.39
C SER A 267 8.73 3.34 -4.20
N HIS A 268 8.47 2.06 -3.91
CA HIS A 268 7.69 1.64 -2.73
C HIS A 268 8.29 2.15 -1.40
N GLY A 269 9.62 2.34 -1.34
CA GLY A 269 10.30 2.88 -0.15
C GLY A 269 10.00 4.36 0.11
N ALA A 270 9.87 5.17 -0.94
CA ALA A 270 9.47 6.56 -0.83
C ALA A 270 8.03 6.69 -0.33
N LEU A 271 7.13 5.88 -0.89
CA LEU A 271 5.72 5.83 -0.48
C LEU A 271 5.58 5.46 1.00
N ALA A 272 6.24 4.39 1.44
CA ALA A 272 6.19 3.95 2.84
C ALA A 272 6.71 5.05 3.79
N THR A 273 7.77 5.74 3.41
CA THR A 273 8.36 6.82 4.21
C THR A 273 7.42 8.02 4.31
N VAL A 274 6.90 8.51 3.19
CA VAL A 274 5.99 9.67 3.18
C VAL A 274 4.72 9.35 3.96
N LYS A 275 4.14 8.17 3.73
CA LYS A 275 2.91 7.75 4.40
C LYS A 275 3.08 7.67 5.92
N ALA A 276 4.19 7.09 6.40
CA ALA A 276 4.48 7.03 7.82
C ALA A 276 4.63 8.43 8.44
N GLU A 277 5.25 9.36 7.72
CA GLU A 277 5.51 10.71 8.21
C GLU A 277 4.27 11.60 8.17
N CYS A 278 3.41 11.46 7.15
CA CYS A 278 2.10 12.11 7.13
C CYS A 278 1.23 11.62 8.29
N LYS A 279 1.25 10.30 8.57
CA LYS A 279 0.52 9.72 9.70
C LYS A 279 1.01 10.27 11.05
N LYS A 280 2.33 10.36 11.25
CA LYS A 280 2.91 10.94 12.48
C LYS A 280 2.55 12.41 12.67
N ALA A 281 2.52 13.17 11.57
CA ALA A 281 2.24 14.60 11.60
C ALA A 281 0.74 14.94 11.53
N GLY A 282 -0.15 13.95 11.40
CA GLY A 282 -1.60 14.17 11.25
C GLY A 282 -1.99 14.86 9.95
N LYS A 283 -1.20 14.69 8.88
CA LYS A 283 -1.36 15.44 7.63
C LYS A 283 -2.14 14.64 6.59
N PRO A 284 -3.10 15.28 5.90
CA PRO A 284 -3.75 14.74 4.71
C PRO A 284 -2.72 14.20 3.70
N PHE A 285 -2.94 12.95 3.29
CA PHE A 285 -2.09 12.25 2.31
C PHE A 285 -2.97 11.73 1.18
N ILE A 286 -2.64 12.12 -0.05
CA ILE A 286 -3.42 11.79 -1.24
C ILE A 286 -2.52 11.08 -2.25
N ALA A 287 -2.88 9.87 -2.64
CA ALA A 287 -2.11 9.08 -3.60
C ALA A 287 -2.69 9.25 -5.01
N LEU A 288 -1.89 9.75 -5.95
CA LEU A 288 -2.28 9.97 -7.33
C LEU A 288 -1.60 8.94 -8.25
N GLY A 289 -2.41 8.13 -8.95
CA GLY A 289 -1.91 7.10 -9.86
C GLY A 289 -1.39 7.63 -11.20
N ARG A 290 -1.76 8.87 -11.57
CA ARG A 290 -1.44 9.48 -12.86
C ARG A 290 -0.47 10.65 -12.67
N THR A 291 0.44 10.85 -13.63
CA THR A 291 1.38 11.99 -13.62
C THR A 291 0.80 13.26 -14.26
N GLY A 292 -0.46 13.24 -14.71
CA GLY A 292 -1.07 14.36 -15.43
C GLY A 292 -1.53 15.48 -14.50
N VAL A 293 -1.40 16.73 -14.96
CA VAL A 293 -1.80 17.93 -14.21
C VAL A 293 -3.32 18.00 -14.02
N GLY A 294 -4.10 17.60 -15.02
CA GLY A 294 -5.57 17.60 -14.88
C GLY A 294 -6.06 16.69 -13.75
N SER A 295 -5.43 15.52 -13.57
CA SER A 295 -5.75 14.62 -12.44
C SER A 295 -5.31 15.17 -11.08
N LEU A 296 -4.30 16.03 -11.05
CA LEU A 296 -3.89 16.74 -9.84
C LEU A 296 -4.92 17.83 -9.49
N GLU A 297 -5.35 18.62 -10.48
CA GLU A 297 -6.34 19.68 -10.30
C GLU A 297 -7.70 19.13 -9.84
N GLU A 298 -8.20 18.09 -10.51
CA GLU A 298 -9.47 17.41 -10.16
C GLU A 298 -9.47 16.91 -8.71
N MET A 299 -8.41 16.20 -8.32
CA MET A 299 -8.30 15.68 -6.96
C MET A 299 -8.16 16.79 -5.91
N LEU A 300 -7.43 17.88 -6.20
CA LEU A 300 -7.28 18.98 -5.27
C LEU A 300 -8.59 19.77 -5.08
N LEU A 301 -9.41 19.84 -6.12
CA LEU A 301 -10.77 20.40 -6.04
C LEU A 301 -11.67 19.52 -5.16
N GLU A 302 -11.62 18.19 -5.33
CA GLU A 302 -12.35 17.25 -4.47
C GLU A 302 -11.91 17.34 -3.00
N PHE A 303 -10.62 17.53 -2.74
CA PHE A 303 -10.09 17.67 -1.38
C PHE A 303 -10.60 18.94 -0.67
N ALA A 304 -10.85 20.00 -1.43
CA ALA A 304 -11.24 21.30 -0.90
C ALA A 304 -12.76 21.54 -0.90
N ALA A 305 -13.54 20.62 -1.46
CA ALA A 305 -15.00 20.62 -1.47
C ALA A 305 -15.58 20.11 -0.14
#